data_AF-A0A6J1PY14-F1
#
_entry.id   AF-A0A6J1PY14-F1
#
_cell.length_a   1.000
_cell.length_b   1.000
_cell.length_c   1.000
_cell.angle_alpha   90.00
_cell.angle_beta   90.00
_cell.angle_gamma   90.00
#
_symmetry.space_group_name_H-M   'P 1'
#
loop_
_entity.id
_entity.type
_entity.pdbx_description
1 polymer ?
#
loop_
_entity_poly.entity_id
_entity_poly.type
_entity_poly.pdbx_seq_one_letter_code
_entity_poly.pdbx_strand_id
1 'polypeptide(L)'
;MELSDERIESEQRVPSIQLLRTFEYSFGFLRGLQTRSDKRATLILIRSRSDHNCVVDPKKTVPRDPAKDPKITLLKVQWRMPHVALNDVTKLLLLRTLESGRFLSAGFRSWDLYEFPLLQSTTKHSWAVKAAPQLEKPRYVIFLLQTGRRNEFAGDASRFDHCALANVKLYLNSEFYPYDDVNVDFESDKFAVLYEMYAKFRGAYYENGRNDALTFPREFARVAPLAVIDCFRQNELVKSATVDVRIEFKNKENVPPKTTAFCLIVHDRVIEYSPLTNVVRKII
;
A
#
# COMPACT_ATOMS: atom_id res chain seq x y z
N MET A 1 28.05 18.71 25.35
CA MET A 1 27.16 19.58 24.58
C MET A 1 26.15 18.66 23.92
N GLU A 2 24.98 18.56 24.52
CA GLU A 2 23.91 17.64 24.14
C GLU A 2 23.42 17.98 22.73
N LEU A 3 23.56 17.02 21.81
CA LEU A 3 23.05 17.11 20.46
C LEU A 3 21.60 16.60 20.49
N SER A 4 20.69 17.52 20.21
CA SER A 4 19.25 17.28 20.07
C SER A 4 18.97 16.18 19.03
N ASP A 5 18.39 15.08 19.50
CA ASP A 5 17.84 13.97 18.72
C ASP A 5 16.61 14.43 17.92
N GLU A 6 16.79 14.92 16.70
CA GLU A 6 15.67 15.05 15.75
C GLU A 6 15.42 13.71 15.04
N ARG A 7 14.35 13.04 15.49
CA ARG A 7 13.81 11.82 14.90
C ARG A 7 13.22 12.09 13.52
N ILE A 8 13.71 11.39 12.50
CA ILE A 8 12.97 11.22 11.25
C ILE A 8 11.97 10.08 11.50
N GLU A 9 10.80 10.40 12.05
CA GLU A 9 9.67 9.47 12.12
C GLU A 9 8.98 9.44 10.76
N SER A 10 9.33 8.44 9.93
CA SER A 10 8.39 7.91 8.95
C SER A 10 7.55 6.85 9.66
N GLU A 11 6.42 7.25 10.24
CA GLU A 11 5.45 6.31 10.81
C GLU A 11 4.81 5.52 9.67
N GLN A 12 5.51 4.50 9.16
CA GLN A 12 4.89 3.52 8.30
C GLN A 12 4.06 2.61 9.20
N ARG A 13 2.74 2.78 9.20
CA ARG A 13 1.83 1.78 9.77
C ARG A 13 1.92 0.53 8.93
N VAL A 14 2.80 -0.36 9.36
CA VAL A 14 3.02 -1.65 8.71
C VAL A 14 1.75 -2.49 8.86
N PRO A 15 1.10 -2.92 7.76
CA PRO A 15 -0.01 -3.87 7.83
C PRO A 15 0.43 -5.17 8.50
N SER A 16 -0.54 -5.99 8.89
CA SER A 16 -0.27 -7.37 9.30
C SER A 16 0.65 -8.08 8.29
N ILE A 17 1.57 -8.94 8.79
CA ILE A 17 2.63 -9.63 8.02
C ILE A 17 2.10 -10.37 6.76
N GLN A 18 0.80 -10.67 6.69
CA GLN A 18 0.16 -11.28 5.52
C GLN A 18 -0.24 -10.32 4.42
N LEU A 19 -0.76 -9.13 4.76
CA LEU A 19 -0.91 -8.06 3.80
C LEU A 19 0.48 -7.75 3.22
N LEU A 20 1.52 -7.70 4.06
CA LEU A 20 2.90 -7.59 3.61
C LEU A 20 3.37 -8.70 2.67
N ARG A 21 2.95 -9.98 2.78
CA ARG A 21 3.35 -11.00 1.80
C ARG A 21 2.68 -10.79 0.45
N THR A 22 1.37 -10.53 0.42
CA THR A 22 0.67 -10.20 -0.84
C THR A 22 1.22 -8.90 -1.43
N PHE A 23 1.61 -7.94 -0.58
CA PHE A 23 2.23 -6.66 -0.97
C PHE A 23 3.74 -6.74 -1.27
N GLU A 24 4.51 -7.69 -0.73
CA GLU A 24 5.92 -7.89 -1.07
C GLU A 24 6.04 -8.59 -2.42
N TYR A 25 5.23 -9.63 -2.64
CA TYR A 25 5.17 -10.34 -3.93
C TYR A 25 4.58 -9.47 -5.05
N SER A 26 3.73 -8.49 -4.73
CA SER A 26 3.00 -7.69 -5.73
C SER A 26 3.35 -6.19 -5.76
N PHE A 27 3.96 -5.62 -4.72
CA PHE A 27 4.21 -4.16 -4.58
C PHE A 27 5.56 -3.75 -3.92
N GLY A 28 6.46 -4.68 -3.53
CA GLY A 28 7.88 -4.40 -3.23
C GLY A 28 8.18 -3.42 -2.08
N PHE A 29 8.29 -3.92 -0.85
CA PHE A 29 8.74 -3.19 0.33
C PHE A 29 10.16 -2.63 0.13
N LEU A 30 10.27 -1.30 -0.07
CA LEU A 30 11.50 -0.48 -0.06
C LEU A 30 12.31 -0.32 -1.36
N ARG A 31 11.78 -0.65 -2.55
CA ARG A 31 12.53 -0.40 -3.80
C ARG A 31 12.83 1.07 -4.10
N GLY A 32 12.17 2.02 -3.42
CA GLY A 32 12.37 3.46 -3.62
C GLY A 32 13.54 4.11 -2.87
N LEU A 33 14.19 3.41 -1.93
CA LEU A 33 15.36 3.95 -1.21
C LEU A 33 16.65 3.45 -1.88
N GLN A 34 17.01 4.05 -3.01
CA GLN A 34 18.12 3.55 -3.84
C GLN A 34 19.52 3.83 -3.27
N THR A 35 19.67 4.71 -2.26
CA THR A 35 20.99 5.01 -1.69
C THR A 35 20.90 5.43 -0.23
N ARG A 36 21.72 4.84 0.64
CA ARG A 36 21.93 5.30 2.02
C ARG A 36 23.36 5.81 2.17
N SER A 37 23.49 7.09 2.52
CA SER A 37 24.67 7.61 3.21
C SER A 37 24.48 7.38 4.70
N ASP A 38 25.27 6.47 5.27
CA ASP A 38 25.63 6.26 6.69
C ASP A 38 24.77 6.87 7.83
N LYS A 39 23.44 6.81 7.76
CA LYS A 39 22.53 7.25 8.85
C LYS A 39 21.96 6.10 9.64
N ARG A 40 21.47 6.31 10.87
CA ARG A 40 20.69 5.31 11.63
C ARG A 40 19.29 5.19 11.04
N ALA A 41 18.85 3.96 10.79
CA ALA A 41 17.48 3.65 10.36
C ALA A 41 16.77 2.89 11.48
N THR A 42 15.54 3.30 11.80
CA THR A 42 14.71 2.66 12.83
C THR A 42 13.59 1.90 12.15
N LEU A 43 13.50 0.61 12.43
CA LEU A 43 12.38 -0.24 12.01
C LEU A 43 11.49 -0.48 13.23
N ILE A 44 10.24 -0.05 13.16
CA ILE A 44 9.22 -0.32 14.19
C ILE A 44 8.29 -1.40 13.65
N LEU A 45 8.20 -2.52 14.36
CA LEU A 45 7.28 -3.60 14.04
C LEU A 45 6.19 -3.67 15.11
N ILE A 46 4.94 -3.51 14.68
CA ILE A 46 3.77 -3.63 15.55
C ILE A 46 3.13 -4.99 15.26
N ARG A 47 3.15 -5.89 16.24
CA ARG A 47 2.57 -7.23 16.12
C ARG A 47 1.18 -7.27 16.74
N SER A 48 0.26 -7.96 16.09
CA SER A 48 -1.04 -8.31 16.68
C SER A 48 -0.87 -9.14 17.96
N ARG A 49 -1.86 -9.08 18.86
CA ARG A 49 -1.89 -9.91 20.07
C ARG A 49 -2.02 -11.41 19.77
N SER A 50 -2.51 -11.77 18.58
CA SER A 50 -2.73 -13.14 18.14
C SER A 50 -2.05 -13.45 16.81
N ASP A 51 -1.68 -14.72 16.64
CA ASP A 51 -1.06 -15.26 15.42
C ASP A 51 -2.07 -15.89 14.46
N HIS A 52 -3.37 -15.77 14.75
CA HIS A 52 -4.44 -16.47 14.03
C HIS A 52 -4.46 -16.16 12.54
N ASN A 53 -4.07 -14.93 12.17
CA ASN A 53 -4.01 -14.56 10.77
C ASN A 53 -2.89 -15.35 10.09
N CYS A 54 -1.72 -15.47 10.71
CA CYS A 54 -0.49 -15.95 10.08
C CYS A 54 -0.47 -17.44 9.69
N VAL A 55 -1.47 -18.23 10.10
CA VAL A 55 -1.52 -19.68 9.87
C VAL A 55 -2.85 -20.07 9.24
N VAL A 56 -2.77 -20.88 8.18
CA VAL A 56 -3.94 -21.47 7.53
C VAL A 56 -3.94 -22.95 7.87
N ASP A 57 -5.01 -23.45 8.50
CA ASP A 57 -5.21 -24.89 8.68
C ASP A 57 -5.87 -25.48 7.42
N PRO A 58 -5.14 -26.27 6.61
CA PRO A 58 -5.66 -26.79 5.37
C PRO A 58 -6.77 -27.84 5.56
N LYS A 59 -6.92 -28.44 6.75
CA LYS A 59 -7.81 -29.58 6.93
C LYS A 59 -9.21 -29.22 7.42
N LYS A 60 -9.46 -28.01 7.94
CA LYS A 60 -10.78 -27.53 8.44
C LYS A 60 -11.52 -28.47 9.42
N THR A 61 -10.91 -29.54 9.95
CA THR A 61 -11.65 -30.72 10.42
C THR A 61 -11.59 -31.01 11.92
N VAL A 62 -10.90 -30.23 12.76
CA VAL A 62 -10.79 -30.56 14.18
C VAL A 62 -11.48 -29.50 15.04
N PRO A 63 -12.32 -29.88 16.04
CA PRO A 63 -12.76 -28.93 17.05
C PRO A 63 -11.53 -28.30 17.71
N ARG A 64 -11.51 -26.96 17.69
CA ARG A 64 -10.36 -26.14 18.06
C ARG A 64 -9.92 -26.44 19.50
N ASP A 65 -8.66 -26.81 19.66
CA ASP A 65 -7.98 -26.85 20.95
C ASP A 65 -7.05 -25.63 21.08
N PRO A 66 -7.40 -24.62 21.90
CA PRO A 66 -6.57 -23.43 22.10
C PRO A 66 -5.15 -23.75 22.58
N ALA A 67 -4.93 -24.91 23.20
CA ALA A 67 -3.61 -25.34 23.65
C ALA A 67 -2.70 -25.80 22.50
N LYS A 68 -3.27 -26.06 21.30
CA LYS A 68 -2.53 -26.47 20.09
C LYS A 68 -2.45 -25.36 19.03
N ASP A 69 -2.89 -24.15 19.35
CA ASP A 69 -2.79 -23.02 18.44
C ASP A 69 -1.30 -22.78 18.08
N PRO A 70 -0.95 -22.72 16.78
CA PRO A 70 0.43 -22.56 16.34
C PRO A 70 0.96 -21.19 16.76
N LYS A 71 2.10 -21.19 17.46
CA LYS A 71 2.77 -19.97 17.93
C LYS A 71 3.94 -19.63 17.02
N ILE A 72 3.97 -18.39 16.53
CA ILE A 72 5.09 -17.91 15.71
C ILE A 72 6.09 -17.19 16.62
N THR A 73 7.34 -17.63 16.60
CA THR A 73 8.45 -16.98 17.31
C THR A 73 9.36 -16.28 16.30
N LEU A 74 9.50 -14.96 16.43
CA LEU A 74 10.46 -14.20 15.64
C LEU A 74 11.84 -14.32 16.31
N LEU A 75 12.73 -15.11 15.73
CA LEU A 75 14.07 -15.33 16.28
C LEU A 75 15.03 -14.17 15.95
N LYS A 76 15.03 -13.74 14.69
CA LYS A 76 15.94 -12.70 14.19
C LYS A 76 15.30 -11.95 13.04
N VAL A 77 15.36 -10.63 13.09
CA VAL A 77 14.99 -9.75 11.98
C VAL A 77 16.28 -9.16 11.43
N GLN A 78 16.58 -9.40 10.16
CA GLN A 78 17.75 -8.83 9.47
C GLN A 78 17.29 -8.09 8.23
N TRP A 79 17.82 -6.88 8.04
CA TRP A 79 17.54 -6.07 6.87
C TRP A 79 18.69 -6.21 5.87
N ARG A 80 18.39 -6.63 4.63
CA ARG A 80 19.38 -6.70 3.55
C ARG A 80 19.19 -5.49 2.65
N MET A 81 20.04 -4.48 2.83
CA MET A 81 20.03 -3.28 2.00
C MET A 81 21.14 -3.38 0.94
N PRO A 82 20.86 -3.13 -0.35
CA PRO A 82 21.89 -3.07 -1.36
C PRO A 82 22.83 -1.89 -1.07
N HIS A 83 24.14 -2.17 -1.07
CA HIS A 83 25.16 -1.13 -0.97
C HIS A 83 25.69 -0.82 -2.36
N VAL A 84 25.66 0.45 -2.72
CA VAL A 84 26.25 0.95 -3.97
C VAL A 84 27.64 1.46 -3.66
N ALA A 85 28.66 0.78 -4.20
CA ALA A 85 30.03 1.29 -4.18
C ALA A 85 30.22 2.28 -5.33
N LEU A 86 30.68 3.48 -5.02
CA LEU A 86 31.01 4.50 -6.02
C LEU A 86 32.45 4.29 -6.47
N ASN A 87 32.72 4.49 -7.77
CA ASN A 87 34.09 4.60 -8.27
C ASN A 87 34.73 5.92 -7.78
N ASP A 88 36.06 6.03 -7.85
CA ASP A 88 36.78 7.18 -7.29
C ASP A 88 36.36 8.53 -7.92
N VAL A 89 36.03 8.53 -9.22
CA VAL A 89 35.59 9.73 -9.95
C VAL A 89 34.22 10.20 -9.43
N THR A 90 33.24 9.29 -9.33
CA THR A 90 31.90 9.58 -8.82
C THR A 90 31.94 9.93 -7.33
N LYS A 91 32.86 9.33 -6.57
CA LYS A 91 33.08 9.63 -5.16
C LYS A 91 33.60 11.06 -4.98
N LEU A 92 34.60 11.48 -5.77
CA LEU A 92 35.10 12.87 -5.76
C LEU A 92 34.02 13.88 -6.16
N LEU A 93 33.21 13.55 -7.17
CA LEU A 93 32.09 14.39 -7.60
C LEU A 93 31.03 14.53 -6.49
N LEU A 94 30.69 13.43 -5.84
CA LEU A 94 29.77 13.43 -4.71
C LEU A 94 30.34 14.30 -3.58
N LEU A 95 31.61 14.11 -3.18
CA LEU A 95 32.26 14.89 -2.13
C LEU A 95 32.20 16.40 -2.42
N ARG A 96 32.51 16.85 -3.63
CA ARG A 96 32.37 18.26 -4.03
C ARG A 96 30.93 18.76 -3.93
N THR A 97 29.96 17.91 -4.27
CA THR A 97 28.54 18.23 -4.15
C THR A 97 28.13 18.37 -2.67
N LEU A 98 28.64 17.50 -1.79
CA LEU A 98 28.43 17.58 -0.35
C LEU A 98 29.05 18.86 0.24
N GLU A 99 30.30 19.18 -0.13
CA GLU A 99 31.02 20.38 0.31
C GLU A 99 30.32 21.68 -0.11
N SER A 100 29.65 21.67 -1.26
CA SER A 100 28.87 22.83 -1.74
C SER A 100 27.66 23.17 -0.86
N GLY A 101 27.33 22.34 0.14
CA GLY A 101 26.21 22.56 1.06
C GLY A 101 24.83 22.51 0.39
N ARG A 102 24.75 21.98 -0.84
CA ARG A 102 23.49 21.85 -1.58
C ARG A 102 22.60 20.80 -0.94
N PHE A 103 21.30 21.07 -0.96
CA PHE A 103 20.29 20.07 -0.62
C PHE A 103 20.24 19.01 -1.73
N LEU A 104 20.23 17.75 -1.33
CA LEU A 104 20.01 16.60 -2.18
C LEU A 104 18.52 16.28 -2.18
N SER A 105 17.88 16.35 -3.35
CA SER A 105 16.51 15.92 -3.51
C SER A 105 16.45 14.40 -3.70
N ALA A 106 15.65 13.73 -2.89
CA ALA A 106 15.43 12.29 -2.95
C ALA A 106 13.92 12.01 -3.04
N GLY A 107 13.50 11.48 -4.18
CA GLY A 107 12.15 10.98 -4.39
C GLY A 107 12.00 9.56 -3.86
N PHE A 108 10.91 9.26 -3.16
CA PHE A 108 10.55 7.90 -2.74
C PHE A 108 9.04 7.72 -2.73
N ARG A 109 8.57 6.48 -2.72
CA ARG A 109 7.13 6.17 -2.57
C ARG A 109 6.83 5.81 -1.13
N SER A 110 5.77 6.41 -0.58
CA SER A 110 5.22 6.04 0.74
C SER A 110 3.83 5.44 0.58
N TRP A 111 3.38 4.69 1.58
CA TRP A 111 2.05 4.09 1.59
C TRP A 111 1.35 4.25 2.93
N ASP A 112 0.03 4.38 2.88
CA ASP A 112 -0.84 4.38 4.05
C ASP A 112 -1.96 3.36 3.84
N LEU A 113 -2.12 2.41 4.76
CA LEU A 113 -3.22 1.45 4.74
C LEU A 113 -4.31 1.85 5.73
N TYR A 114 -5.54 1.87 5.23
CA TYR A 114 -6.75 2.11 6.00
C TYR A 114 -7.67 0.88 5.93
N GLU A 115 -8.34 0.60 7.04
CA GLU A 115 -9.28 -0.51 7.16
C GLU A 115 -10.66 0.02 7.57
N PHE A 116 -11.72 -0.43 6.89
CA PHE A 116 -13.09 -0.31 7.34
C PHE A 116 -13.54 -1.69 7.85
N PRO A 117 -13.47 -1.92 9.18
CA PRO A 117 -13.50 -3.27 9.76
C PRO A 117 -14.79 -4.05 9.51
N LEU A 118 -15.95 -3.39 9.45
CA LEU A 118 -17.23 -4.05 9.28
C LEU A 118 -18.15 -3.22 8.38
N LEU A 119 -18.36 -3.70 7.16
CA LEU A 119 -19.33 -3.12 6.24
C LEU A 119 -20.76 -3.55 6.62
N GLN A 120 -21.70 -2.64 6.43
CA GLN A 120 -23.13 -2.96 6.53
C GLN A 120 -23.55 -3.86 5.37
N SER A 121 -24.59 -4.67 5.55
CA SER A 121 -25.10 -5.54 4.48
C SER A 121 -26.02 -4.77 3.55
N THR A 122 -25.43 -3.82 2.83
CA THR A 122 -26.08 -2.98 1.82
C THR A 122 -25.32 -3.08 0.50
N THR A 123 -25.94 -2.64 -0.59
CA THR A 123 -25.36 -2.64 -1.93
C THR A 123 -24.52 -1.40 -2.24
N LYS A 124 -24.61 -0.33 -1.44
CA LYS A 124 -23.91 0.93 -1.65
C LYS A 124 -23.23 1.37 -0.37
N HIS A 125 -21.99 1.83 -0.51
CA HIS A 125 -21.16 2.28 0.58
C HIS A 125 -20.43 3.55 0.18
N SER A 126 -20.31 4.47 1.14
CA SER A 126 -19.49 5.69 1.02
C SER A 126 -18.60 5.75 2.25
N TRP A 127 -17.29 5.86 2.05
CA TRP A 127 -16.29 5.79 3.09
C TRP A 127 -15.31 6.95 2.96
N ALA A 128 -15.34 7.87 3.93
CA ALA A 128 -14.30 8.88 4.09
C ALA A 128 -13.05 8.21 4.71
N VAL A 129 -12.00 8.05 3.90
CA VAL A 129 -10.79 7.31 4.26
C VAL A 129 -9.85 8.18 5.09
N LYS A 130 -9.51 9.36 4.56
CA LYS A 130 -8.50 10.26 5.12
C LYS A 130 -8.75 11.68 4.64
N ALA A 131 -8.61 12.65 5.53
CA ALA A 131 -8.36 14.04 5.15
C ALA A 131 -6.84 14.30 5.25
N ALA A 132 -6.18 14.55 4.13
CA ALA A 132 -4.74 14.76 4.07
C ALA A 132 -4.40 16.21 3.67
N PRO A 133 -3.26 16.78 4.10
CA PRO A 133 -2.79 18.04 3.52
C PRO A 133 -2.40 17.84 2.05
N GLN A 134 -2.52 18.89 1.23
CA GLN A 134 -2.28 18.83 -0.22
C GLN A 134 -0.92 18.26 -0.63
N LEU A 135 0.09 18.43 0.24
CA LEU A 135 1.44 17.89 0.06
C LEU A 135 1.41 16.38 -0.19
N GLU A 136 0.51 15.66 0.48
CA GLU A 136 0.39 14.20 0.40
C GLU A 136 -0.48 13.74 -0.77
N LYS A 137 -0.24 14.27 -1.97
CA LYS A 137 -1.04 13.92 -3.15
C LYS A 137 -0.97 12.39 -3.41
N PRO A 138 -2.10 11.67 -3.49
CA PRO A 138 -2.07 10.24 -3.77
C PRO A 138 -1.71 10.02 -5.24
N ARG A 139 -0.76 9.12 -5.51
CA ARG A 139 -0.45 8.66 -6.88
C ARG A 139 -1.39 7.54 -7.29
N TYR A 140 -1.61 6.57 -6.40
CA TYR A 140 -2.51 5.45 -6.61
C TYR A 140 -3.35 5.22 -5.36
N VAL A 141 -4.60 4.83 -5.57
CA VAL A 141 -5.46 4.31 -4.50
C VAL A 141 -5.89 2.90 -4.88
N ILE A 142 -5.66 1.95 -3.97
CA ILE A 142 -5.96 0.54 -4.19
C ILE A 142 -7.05 0.14 -3.21
N PHE A 143 -8.19 -0.28 -3.75
CA PHE A 143 -9.35 -0.71 -2.99
C PHE A 143 -9.53 -2.23 -3.06
N LEU A 144 -9.83 -2.85 -1.91
CA LEU A 144 -9.88 -4.29 -1.72
C LEU A 144 -11.00 -4.65 -0.74
N LEU A 145 -11.61 -5.82 -0.93
CA LEU A 145 -12.60 -6.38 0.00
C LEU A 145 -12.15 -7.77 0.48
N GLN A 146 -12.46 -8.09 1.73
CA GLN A 146 -12.18 -9.41 2.31
C GLN A 146 -13.31 -9.83 3.23
N THR A 147 -13.87 -11.01 3.01
CA THR A 147 -15.01 -11.54 3.79
C THR A 147 -14.55 -12.68 4.70
N GLY A 148 -14.80 -12.54 6.00
CA GLY A 148 -14.71 -13.66 6.95
C GLY A 148 -13.34 -14.33 7.04
N ARG A 149 -12.24 -13.60 6.82
CA ARG A 149 -10.87 -14.15 6.95
C ARG A 149 -10.10 -13.60 8.15
N ARG A 150 -10.58 -12.51 8.74
CA ARG A 150 -9.92 -11.87 9.87
C ARG A 150 -10.03 -12.75 11.10
N ASN A 151 -8.88 -13.14 11.64
CA ASN A 151 -8.72 -14.03 12.79
C ASN A 151 -9.38 -15.41 12.61
N GLU A 152 -9.58 -15.86 11.37
CA GLU A 152 -10.16 -17.17 11.06
C GLU A 152 -9.10 -18.12 10.48
N PHE A 153 -8.75 -19.20 11.19
CA PHE A 153 -7.73 -20.18 10.77
C PHE A 153 -8.07 -20.96 9.50
N ALA A 154 -9.35 -21.06 9.16
CA ALA A 154 -9.82 -21.73 7.95
C ALA A 154 -9.71 -20.84 6.70
N GLY A 155 -9.50 -19.53 6.88
CA GLY A 155 -9.47 -18.53 5.83
C GLY A 155 -8.05 -18.08 5.53
N ASP A 156 -7.67 -18.11 4.26
CA ASP A 156 -6.39 -17.55 3.82
C ASP A 156 -6.45 -16.01 3.79
N ALA A 157 -5.96 -15.37 4.84
CA ALA A 157 -5.98 -13.91 4.98
C ALA A 157 -5.14 -13.15 3.92
N SER A 158 -4.38 -13.85 3.07
CA SER A 158 -3.68 -13.25 1.92
C SER A 158 -4.58 -13.02 0.70
N ARG A 159 -5.79 -13.60 0.69
CA ARG A 159 -6.74 -13.55 -0.42
C ARG A 159 -7.85 -12.53 -0.20
N PHE A 160 -8.28 -11.92 -1.29
CA PHE A 160 -9.36 -10.95 -1.34
C PHE A 160 -10.56 -11.48 -2.13
N ASP A 161 -11.72 -10.93 -1.83
CA ASP A 161 -12.99 -11.31 -2.43
C ASP A 161 -13.52 -10.20 -3.32
N HIS A 162 -14.21 -10.59 -4.40
CA HIS A 162 -14.86 -9.61 -5.27
C HIS A 162 -16.16 -9.06 -4.66
N CYS A 163 -16.80 -9.80 -3.75
CA CYS A 163 -18.06 -9.43 -3.08
C CYS A 163 -19.15 -8.90 -4.02
N ALA A 164 -19.21 -9.38 -5.27
CA ALA A 164 -20.08 -8.84 -6.32
C ALA A 164 -19.92 -7.32 -6.58
N LEU A 165 -18.69 -6.79 -6.48
CA LEU A 165 -18.37 -5.40 -6.79
C LEU A 165 -18.80 -5.06 -8.23
N ALA A 166 -19.60 -4.01 -8.36
CA ALA A 166 -20.12 -3.52 -9.63
C ALA A 166 -19.46 -2.21 -10.07
N ASN A 167 -19.18 -1.32 -9.12
CA ASN A 167 -18.56 -0.04 -9.42
C ASN A 167 -17.78 0.47 -8.20
N VAL A 168 -16.74 1.25 -8.46
CA VAL A 168 -15.90 1.90 -7.45
C VAL A 168 -15.49 3.27 -7.98
N LYS A 169 -15.65 4.28 -7.15
CA LYS A 169 -15.27 5.66 -7.40
C LYS A 169 -14.48 6.20 -6.22
N LEU A 170 -13.32 6.72 -6.52
CA LEU A 170 -12.56 7.55 -5.61
C LEU A 170 -12.98 8.99 -5.81
N TYR A 171 -13.27 9.69 -4.72
CA TYR A 171 -13.43 11.13 -4.68
C TYR A 171 -12.21 11.72 -3.99
N LEU A 172 -11.60 12.69 -4.66
CA LEU A 172 -10.59 13.58 -4.11
C LEU A 172 -11.23 14.96 -4.05
N ASN A 173 -11.72 15.34 -2.88
CA ASN A 173 -12.64 16.48 -2.71
C ASN A 173 -13.88 16.36 -3.61
N SER A 174 -13.98 17.22 -4.63
CA SER A 174 -15.09 17.27 -5.59
C SER A 174 -14.81 16.53 -6.90
N GLU A 175 -13.55 16.17 -7.16
CA GLU A 175 -13.19 15.39 -8.35
C GLU A 175 -13.31 13.89 -8.07
N PHE A 176 -13.64 13.10 -9.09
CA PHE A 176 -13.78 11.66 -8.95
C PHE A 176 -13.06 10.89 -10.06
N TYR A 177 -12.59 9.70 -9.70
CA TYR A 177 -11.79 8.80 -10.52
C TYR A 177 -12.22 7.34 -10.29
N PRO A 178 -12.29 6.50 -11.33
CA PRO A 178 -12.30 6.88 -12.74
C PRO A 178 -13.54 7.74 -13.09
N TYR A 179 -13.45 8.50 -14.19
CA TYR A 179 -14.57 9.32 -14.67
C TYR A 179 -15.73 8.45 -15.18
N ASP A 180 -15.39 7.34 -15.84
CA ASP A 180 -16.34 6.36 -16.32
C ASP A 180 -16.65 5.32 -15.25
N ASP A 181 -17.89 4.83 -15.27
CA ASP A 181 -18.29 3.71 -14.42
C ASP A 181 -17.58 2.42 -14.86
N VAL A 182 -16.96 1.71 -13.91
CA VAL A 182 -16.21 0.48 -14.20
C VAL A 182 -17.14 -0.67 -14.64
N ASN A 183 -18.38 -0.69 -14.15
CA ASN A 183 -19.45 -1.63 -14.52
C ASN A 183 -19.00 -3.10 -14.55
N VAL A 184 -18.38 -3.53 -13.46
CA VAL A 184 -17.80 -4.86 -13.32
C VAL A 184 -18.89 -5.90 -13.09
N ASP A 185 -18.71 -7.07 -13.69
CA ASP A 185 -19.55 -8.24 -13.46
C ASP A 185 -18.71 -9.51 -13.45
N PHE A 186 -18.42 -10.03 -12.26
CA PHE A 186 -17.63 -11.25 -12.11
C PHE A 186 -18.38 -12.51 -12.59
N GLU A 187 -19.72 -12.53 -12.53
CA GLU A 187 -20.52 -13.67 -12.99
C GLU A 187 -20.52 -13.81 -14.52
N SER A 188 -20.49 -12.67 -15.22
CA SER A 188 -20.42 -12.62 -16.68
C SER A 188 -18.98 -12.49 -17.21
N ASP A 189 -17.96 -12.72 -16.38
CA ASP A 189 -16.53 -12.52 -16.70
C ASP A 189 -16.17 -11.09 -17.19
N LYS A 190 -16.99 -10.07 -16.89
CA LYS A 190 -16.75 -8.66 -17.22
C LYS A 190 -15.95 -7.96 -16.14
N PHE A 191 -14.71 -8.38 -15.91
CA PHE A 191 -13.78 -7.75 -14.96
C PHE A 191 -12.46 -7.29 -15.60
N ALA A 192 -12.38 -7.33 -16.93
CA ALA A 192 -11.18 -6.97 -17.68
C ALA A 192 -10.67 -5.56 -17.35
N VAL A 193 -11.56 -4.61 -17.09
CA VAL A 193 -11.19 -3.23 -16.72
C VAL A 193 -10.40 -3.19 -15.41
N LEU A 194 -10.82 -3.93 -14.38
CA LEU A 194 -10.06 -4.03 -13.12
C LEU A 194 -8.69 -4.67 -13.32
N TYR A 195 -8.62 -5.71 -14.15
CA TYR A 195 -7.36 -6.37 -14.47
C TYR A 195 -6.40 -5.44 -15.22
N GLU A 196 -6.91 -4.67 -16.18
CA GLU A 196 -6.13 -3.68 -16.92
C GLU A 196 -5.58 -2.59 -16.00
N MET A 197 -6.41 -2.06 -15.09
CA MET A 197 -6.00 -1.11 -14.06
C MET A 197 -4.84 -1.66 -13.21
N TYR A 198 -4.95 -2.93 -12.77
CA TYR A 198 -3.88 -3.61 -12.04
C TYR A 198 -2.59 -3.78 -12.85
N ALA A 199 -2.71 -4.26 -14.10
CA ALA A 199 -1.56 -4.50 -14.97
C ALA A 199 -0.80 -3.20 -15.27
N LYS A 200 -1.52 -2.11 -15.58
CA LYS A 200 -0.97 -0.77 -15.79
C LYS A 200 -0.26 -0.25 -14.54
N PHE A 201 -0.91 -0.35 -13.37
CA PHE A 201 -0.31 0.05 -12.10
C PHE A 201 1.02 -0.66 -11.89
N ARG A 202 1.06 -1.98 -12.06
CA ARG A 202 2.28 -2.75 -11.84
C ARG A 202 3.40 -2.32 -12.78
N GLY A 203 3.09 -2.21 -14.08
CA GLY A 203 4.06 -1.78 -15.09
C GLY A 203 4.68 -0.43 -14.73
N ALA A 204 3.83 0.52 -14.31
CA ALA A 204 4.27 1.85 -13.89
C ALA A 204 5.01 1.87 -12.54
N TYR A 205 4.56 1.08 -11.57
CA TYR A 205 5.13 1.06 -10.21
C TYR A 205 6.52 0.43 -10.17
N TYR A 206 6.74 -0.65 -10.93
CA TYR A 206 8.02 -1.35 -10.94
C TYR A 206 8.99 -0.91 -12.03
N GLU A 207 8.57 0.01 -12.91
CA GLU A 207 9.40 0.57 -13.98
C GLU A 207 10.00 -0.52 -14.89
N ASN A 208 9.37 -1.69 -14.96
CA ASN A 208 9.91 -2.86 -15.63
C ASN A 208 9.55 -2.91 -17.12
N GLY A 209 8.78 -1.93 -17.64
CA GLY A 209 8.34 -1.83 -19.04
C GLY A 209 7.45 -2.99 -19.53
N ARG A 210 7.41 -4.11 -18.81
CA ARG A 210 6.62 -5.30 -19.08
C ARG A 210 5.32 -5.23 -18.29
N ASN A 211 4.21 -5.22 -19.01
CA ASN A 211 2.86 -5.41 -18.47
C ASN A 211 2.60 -6.89 -18.09
N ASP A 212 3.63 -7.61 -17.68
CA ASP A 212 3.46 -8.98 -17.20
C ASP A 212 2.78 -8.83 -15.85
N ALA A 213 1.45 -8.92 -15.76
CA ALA A 213 0.81 -9.24 -14.50
C ALA A 213 1.29 -10.66 -14.09
N LEU A 214 1.69 -10.89 -12.84
CA LEU A 214 2.20 -12.22 -12.38
C LEU A 214 1.08 -13.28 -12.42
N THR A 215 -0.13 -12.87 -12.80
CA THR A 215 -1.38 -13.56 -12.52
C THR A 215 -2.27 -13.45 -13.75
N PHE A 216 -2.78 -14.57 -14.24
CA PHE A 216 -3.75 -14.59 -15.34
C PHE A 216 -5.06 -13.91 -14.89
N PRO A 217 -5.87 -13.32 -15.81
CA PRO A 217 -7.09 -12.60 -15.45
C PRO A 217 -8.04 -13.39 -14.52
N ARG A 218 -8.22 -14.69 -14.80
CA ARG A 218 -9.07 -15.56 -13.97
C ARG A 218 -8.51 -15.80 -12.57
N GLU A 219 -7.19 -15.88 -12.44
CA GLU A 219 -6.55 -16.05 -11.14
C GLU A 219 -6.58 -14.73 -10.35
N PHE A 220 -6.46 -13.59 -11.03
CA PHE A 220 -6.70 -12.27 -10.43
C PHE A 220 -8.10 -12.19 -9.82
N ALA A 221 -9.14 -12.55 -10.57
CA ALA A 221 -10.52 -12.54 -10.08
C ALA A 221 -10.74 -13.45 -8.85
N ARG A 222 -9.97 -14.54 -8.72
CA ARG A 222 -10.08 -15.52 -7.63
C ARG A 222 -9.25 -15.20 -6.40
N VAL A 223 -8.12 -14.52 -6.56
CA VAL A 223 -7.12 -14.33 -5.49
C VAL A 223 -7.07 -12.89 -5.01
N ALA A 224 -7.16 -11.93 -5.94
CA ALA A 224 -6.97 -10.52 -5.67
C ALA A 224 -7.81 -9.64 -6.62
N PRO A 225 -9.16 -9.71 -6.56
CA PRO A 225 -10.04 -8.84 -7.34
C PRO A 225 -9.99 -7.41 -6.76
N LEU A 226 -8.95 -6.68 -7.16
CA LEU A 226 -8.63 -5.37 -6.64
C LEU A 226 -8.95 -4.26 -7.64
N ALA A 227 -9.24 -3.07 -7.13
CA ALA A 227 -9.41 -1.88 -7.97
C ALA A 227 -8.24 -0.92 -7.74
N VAL A 228 -7.42 -0.70 -8.78
CA VAL A 228 -6.33 0.29 -8.71
C VAL A 228 -6.71 1.55 -9.46
N ILE A 229 -6.94 2.62 -8.73
CA ILE A 229 -7.31 3.90 -9.30
C ILE A 229 -6.04 4.75 -9.45
N ASP A 230 -5.69 5.02 -10.70
CA ASP A 230 -4.58 5.92 -11.05
C ASP A 230 -5.03 7.38 -10.86
N CYS A 231 -4.34 8.06 -9.95
CA CYS A 231 -4.60 9.45 -9.60
C CYS A 231 -3.48 10.37 -10.10
N PHE A 232 -2.55 9.88 -10.91
CA PHE A 232 -1.37 10.65 -11.37
C PHE A 232 -1.78 11.91 -12.15
N ARG A 233 -2.80 11.80 -13.02
CA ARG A 233 -3.34 12.91 -13.82
C ARG A 233 -4.39 13.75 -13.09
N GLN A 234 -4.22 13.91 -11.79
CA GLN A 234 -5.06 14.80 -10.99
C GLN A 234 -4.95 16.25 -11.47
N ASN A 235 -6.10 16.91 -11.61
CA ASN A 235 -6.18 18.30 -12.01
C ASN A 235 -5.43 19.21 -11.02
N GLU A 236 -4.65 20.17 -11.55
CA GLU A 236 -3.97 21.18 -10.72
C GLU A 236 -4.96 22.13 -10.03
N LEU A 237 -6.24 22.13 -10.46
CA LEU A 237 -7.31 22.93 -9.86
C LEU A 237 -7.79 22.42 -8.50
N VAL A 238 -7.32 21.26 -8.02
CA VAL A 238 -7.48 20.86 -6.61
C VAL A 238 -6.54 21.72 -5.74
N LYS A 239 -6.85 23.02 -5.65
CA LYS A 239 -6.13 24.06 -4.90
C LYS A 239 -6.69 24.22 -3.49
N SER A 240 -7.08 23.13 -2.82
CA SER A 240 -7.49 23.19 -1.42
C SER A 240 -6.32 22.77 -0.53
N ALA A 241 -6.17 23.43 0.62
CA ALA A 241 -5.13 23.13 1.59
C ALA A 241 -5.19 21.68 2.10
N THR A 242 -6.39 21.09 2.08
CA THR A 242 -6.66 19.70 2.46
C THR A 242 -7.37 18.96 1.32
N VAL A 243 -7.01 17.69 1.13
CA VAL A 243 -7.61 16.74 0.19
C VAL A 243 -8.36 15.69 1.00
N ASP A 244 -9.68 15.69 0.88
CA ASP A 244 -10.56 14.65 1.41
C ASP A 244 -10.57 13.45 0.45
N VAL A 245 -10.13 12.30 0.93
CA VAL A 245 -10.08 11.04 0.19
C VAL A 245 -11.29 10.21 0.61
N ARG A 246 -12.25 10.07 -0.29
CA ARG A 246 -13.48 9.30 -0.05
C ARG A 246 -13.65 8.23 -1.12
N ILE A 247 -13.98 7.01 -0.74
CA ILE A 247 -14.28 5.92 -1.67
C ILE A 247 -15.77 5.63 -1.61
N GLU A 248 -16.41 5.64 -2.76
CA GLU A 248 -17.76 5.12 -2.94
C GLU A 248 -17.70 3.86 -3.77
N PHE A 249 -18.43 2.84 -3.36
CA PHE A 249 -18.51 1.61 -4.12
C PHE A 249 -19.92 1.03 -4.07
N LYS A 250 -20.25 0.34 -5.15
CA LYS A 250 -21.53 -0.31 -5.36
C LYS A 250 -21.30 -1.77 -5.67
N ASN A 251 -22.07 -2.62 -5.03
CA ASN A 251 -22.12 -4.06 -5.25
C ASN A 251 -23.45 -4.40 -5.92
N LYS A 252 -23.47 -5.48 -6.72
CA LYS A 252 -24.72 -5.98 -7.32
C LYS A 252 -25.67 -6.54 -6.27
N GLU A 253 -25.10 -7.16 -5.25
CA GLU A 253 -25.80 -7.80 -4.14
C GLU A 253 -25.35 -7.17 -2.83
N ASN A 254 -26.08 -7.47 -1.75
CA ASN A 254 -25.67 -7.02 -0.43
C ASN A 254 -24.30 -7.59 -0.09
N VAL A 255 -23.41 -6.74 0.43
CA VAL A 255 -22.10 -7.18 0.88
C VAL A 255 -22.27 -8.29 1.92
N PRO A 256 -21.56 -9.43 1.79
CA PRO A 256 -21.64 -10.52 2.75
C PRO A 256 -21.31 -10.05 4.19
N PRO A 257 -21.90 -10.68 5.21
CA PRO A 257 -21.56 -10.36 6.60
C PRO A 257 -20.08 -10.62 6.88
N LYS A 258 -19.50 -9.90 7.85
CA LYS A 258 -18.07 -9.94 8.20
C LYS A 258 -17.14 -9.54 7.04
N THR A 259 -17.56 -8.65 6.16
CA THR A 259 -16.69 -8.08 5.13
C THR A 259 -15.97 -6.84 5.67
N THR A 260 -14.65 -6.82 5.49
CA THR A 260 -13.76 -5.70 5.75
C THR A 260 -13.33 -5.09 4.43
N ALA A 261 -13.37 -3.75 4.33
CA ALA A 261 -12.77 -3.04 3.21
C ALA A 261 -11.38 -2.53 3.57
N PHE A 262 -10.48 -2.54 2.60
CA PHE A 262 -9.15 -1.98 2.72
C PHE A 262 -8.93 -0.92 1.65
N CYS A 263 -8.25 0.16 2.02
CA CYS A 263 -7.77 1.20 1.12
C CYS A 263 -6.28 1.41 1.36
N LEU A 264 -5.46 1.11 0.35
CA LEU A 264 -4.04 1.44 0.35
C LEU A 264 -3.83 2.67 -0.52
N ILE A 265 -3.32 3.73 0.07
CA ILE A 265 -2.97 4.95 -0.63
C ILE A 265 -1.46 4.95 -0.85
N VAL A 266 -1.03 5.12 -2.09
CA VAL A 266 0.38 5.23 -2.46
C VAL A 266 0.65 6.69 -2.82
N HIS A 267 1.64 7.29 -2.19
CA HIS A 267 2.07 8.66 -2.41
C HIS A 267 3.46 8.68 -3.02
N ASP A 268 3.71 9.61 -3.94
CA ASP A 268 5.07 10.02 -4.26
C ASP A 268 5.49 11.11 -3.27
N ARG A 269 6.68 10.96 -2.70
CA ARG A 269 7.27 11.91 -1.76
C ARG A 269 8.60 12.39 -2.28
N VAL A 270 8.88 13.65 -2.03
CA VAL A 270 10.18 14.26 -2.31
C VAL A 270 10.65 14.94 -1.04
N ILE A 271 11.81 14.50 -0.56
CA ILE A 271 12.52 15.15 0.53
C ILE A 271 13.77 15.82 0.00
N GLU A 272 14.07 16.99 0.53
CA GLU A 272 15.39 17.60 0.42
C GLU A 272 16.18 17.29 1.68
N TYR A 273 17.41 16.84 1.48
CA TYR A 273 18.31 16.49 2.55
C TYR A 273 19.60 17.31 2.44
N SER A 274 19.97 18.02 3.51
CA SER A 274 21.29 18.65 3.61
C SER A 274 22.26 17.70 4.33
N PRO A 275 23.30 17.21 3.65
CA PRO A 275 24.25 16.28 4.24
C PRO A 275 25.08 16.88 5.36
N LEU A 276 25.42 18.17 5.26
CA LEU A 276 26.27 18.86 6.23
C LEU A 276 25.54 19.21 7.52
N THR A 277 24.29 19.68 7.41
CA THR A 277 23.51 20.14 8.57
C THR A 277 22.54 19.09 9.10
N ASN A 278 22.45 17.94 8.42
CA ASN A 278 21.50 16.87 8.67
C ASN A 278 20.01 17.23 8.57
N VAL A 279 19.69 18.45 8.12
CA VAL A 279 18.32 18.94 7.98
C VAL A 279 17.60 18.20 6.85
N VAL A 280 16.37 17.75 7.12
CA VAL A 280 15.45 17.17 6.13
C VAL A 280 14.25 18.10 5.97
N ARG A 281 13.92 18.43 4.73
CA ARG A 281 12.75 19.23 4.35
C ARG A 281 11.81 18.38 3.51
N LYS A 282 10.53 18.37 3.86
CA LYS A 282 9.47 17.75 3.04
C LYS A 282 9.01 18.77 2.01
N ILE A 283 8.98 18.37 0.74
CA ILE A 283 8.58 19.24 -0.38
C ILE A 283 7.26 18.76 -0.97
N ILE A 284 7.10 17.43 -1.06
CA ILE A 284 5.92 16.72 -1.56
C ILE A 284 5.78 15.48 -0.68
#